data_AF-A0A6B1D8W3-F1
#
_entry.id   AF-A0A6B1D8W3-F1
#
_cell.length_a   1.000
_cell.length_b   1.000
_cell.length_c   1.000
_cell.angle_alpha   90.00
_cell.angle_beta   90.00
_cell.angle_gamma   90.00
#
_symmetry.space_group_name_H-M   'P 1'
#
loop_
_entity.id
_entity.type
_entity.pdbx_description
1 polymer ?
#
loop_
_entity_poly.entity_id
_entity_poly.type
_entity_poly.pdbx_seq_one_letter_code
_entity_poly.pdbx_strand_id
1 'polypeptide(L)'
;MLKLPVDWGSLWLGGFCPVEALGGLPVRGADYAAHPPLDERLTLPANTAFHAEVTLETAEATWSERLGGAWVVLVRDAYRARRLLHQAAGIQPGEWVGVPANASHDLAESVKHHKALLRFLDFDAHLRLAPSSTRFTWTQVVRGLWQPQNATWLDCADTLPTPGAAERPAVTLYGLHLPDADDRPGALLVFGDEALYAEVRALRQPVDCPNAAQALAQSERLPELAEQQSTNLAEVQRGLREAAGLVTHEPNGLALATAVAVQIPQESDIATFYAYVEQENTPVRWLPQIRPLHYAALGADGAPDHPGTAANLARWMCVPVGPDYTFEEIKHGVLGIVKAAEYLGVRWRTNPAYAAEYAALMDRTYGAGHDAYRPLFALDEAIAAGV
;
A
#
# COMPACT_ATOMS: atom_id res chain seq x y z
N MET A 1 -20.36 25.34 3.39
CA MET A 1 -20.19 25.46 1.93
C MET A 1 -20.25 24.03 1.39
N LEU A 2 -21.33 23.64 0.72
CA LEU A 2 -21.50 22.29 0.18
C LEU A 2 -20.48 22.09 -0.95
N LYS A 3 -19.42 21.33 -0.71
CA LYS A 3 -18.52 20.86 -1.78
C LYS A 3 -19.35 19.92 -2.65
N LEU A 4 -19.73 20.35 -3.85
CA LEU A 4 -20.29 19.44 -4.85
C LEU A 4 -19.25 18.35 -5.15
N PRO A 5 -19.65 17.07 -5.26
CA PRO A 5 -18.73 16.00 -5.61
C PRO A 5 -18.12 16.29 -6.98
N VAL A 6 -16.79 16.16 -7.06
CA VAL A 6 -16.04 16.28 -8.33
C VAL A 6 -16.49 15.15 -9.25
N ASP A 7 -16.88 15.48 -10.47
CA ASP A 7 -17.17 14.50 -11.53
C ASP A 7 -15.88 14.17 -12.28
N TRP A 8 -15.19 13.12 -11.83
CA TRP A 8 -13.91 12.70 -12.42
C TRP A 8 -14.08 12.13 -13.84
N GLY A 9 -15.24 11.59 -14.16
CA GLY A 9 -15.53 10.98 -15.46
C GLY A 9 -15.63 12.01 -16.57
N SER A 10 -16.20 13.19 -16.27
CA SER A 10 -16.37 14.28 -17.24
C SER A 10 -15.28 15.34 -17.22
N LEU A 11 -14.49 15.44 -16.14
CA LEU A 11 -13.44 16.47 -15.97
C LEU A 11 -12.44 16.52 -17.14
N TRP A 12 -12.34 15.43 -17.91
CA TRP A 12 -11.32 15.19 -18.94
C TRP A 12 -11.90 14.70 -20.26
N LEU A 13 -13.18 14.98 -20.51
CA LEU A 13 -13.78 14.73 -21.82
C LEU A 13 -13.26 15.73 -22.84
N GLY A 14 -12.85 15.25 -24.01
CA GLY A 14 -12.24 16.08 -25.06
C GLY A 14 -10.76 15.82 -25.29
N GLY A 15 -10.17 14.78 -24.67
CA GLY A 15 -8.80 14.34 -24.90
C GLY A 15 -7.73 15.16 -24.17
N PHE A 16 -6.61 14.52 -23.84
CA PHE A 16 -5.36 15.22 -23.48
C PHE A 16 -4.58 15.72 -24.71
N CYS A 17 -5.14 15.49 -25.90
CA CYS A 17 -4.54 15.72 -27.20
C CYS A 17 -4.98 17.00 -27.97
N PRO A 18 -5.61 18.04 -27.40
CA PRO A 18 -5.49 19.34 -28.03
C PRO A 18 -4.05 19.82 -27.83
N VAL A 19 -3.42 20.24 -28.93
CA VAL A 19 -2.20 21.07 -28.94
C VAL A 19 -2.31 22.28 -27.97
N GLU A 20 -3.53 22.61 -27.53
CA GLU A 20 -3.86 23.72 -26.64
C GLU A 20 -4.13 23.33 -25.16
N ALA A 21 -4.32 22.04 -24.81
CA ALA A 21 -4.62 21.67 -23.41
C ALA A 21 -3.36 21.50 -22.55
N LEU A 22 -2.28 20.98 -23.14
CA LEU A 22 -0.94 20.94 -22.54
C LEU A 22 0.20 21.05 -23.59
N GLY A 23 -0.08 21.18 -24.89
CA GLY A 23 0.96 21.32 -25.93
C GLY A 23 1.96 20.17 -26.01
N GLY A 24 1.61 18.96 -25.56
CA GLY A 24 2.54 17.83 -25.45
C GLY A 24 3.43 17.84 -24.21
N LEU A 25 3.21 18.78 -23.28
CA LEU A 25 3.92 18.81 -22.00
C LEU A 25 3.41 17.70 -21.05
N PRO A 26 4.29 17.20 -20.16
CA PRO A 26 3.87 16.33 -19.06
C PRO A 26 2.80 16.98 -18.19
N VAL A 27 1.95 16.18 -17.55
CA VAL A 27 0.95 16.67 -16.58
C VAL A 27 1.60 17.52 -15.48
N ARG A 28 2.80 17.15 -15.02
CA ARG A 28 3.57 17.92 -14.04
C ARG A 28 4.85 18.44 -14.68
N GLY A 29 5.14 19.73 -14.50
CA GLY A 29 6.45 20.30 -14.84
C GLY A 29 7.58 19.60 -14.08
N ALA A 30 8.79 19.62 -14.64
CA ALA A 30 9.96 18.99 -14.02
C ALA A 30 10.33 19.61 -12.66
N ASP A 31 9.87 20.83 -12.39
CA ASP A 31 10.06 21.59 -11.16
C ASP A 31 8.87 21.49 -10.19
N TYR A 32 7.84 20.69 -10.52
CA TYR A 32 6.66 20.53 -9.67
C TYR A 32 7.00 19.74 -8.40
N ALA A 33 6.97 20.43 -7.26
CA ALA A 33 7.09 19.82 -5.95
C ALA A 33 5.71 19.75 -5.28
N ALA A 34 5.15 18.54 -5.21
CA ALA A 34 3.99 18.28 -4.37
C ALA A 34 4.40 18.28 -2.89
N HIS A 35 3.40 18.40 -2.01
CA HIS A 35 3.54 18.01 -0.61
C HIS A 35 4.09 16.57 -0.52
N PRO A 36 4.83 16.24 0.56
CA PRO A 36 5.39 14.91 0.74
C PRO A 36 4.29 13.86 0.94
N PRO A 37 4.43 12.67 0.35
CA PRO A 37 3.52 11.55 0.59
C PRO A 37 3.62 11.05 2.04
N LEU A 38 2.63 10.25 2.48
CA LEU A 38 2.57 9.81 3.87
C LEU A 38 3.82 9.04 4.32
N ASP A 39 4.42 8.21 3.47
CA ASP A 39 5.62 7.43 3.83
C ASP A 39 6.83 8.30 4.20
N GLU A 40 6.88 9.54 3.75
CA GLU A 40 7.89 10.54 4.14
C GLU A 40 7.46 11.37 5.38
N ARG A 41 6.22 11.20 5.82
CA ARG A 41 5.60 11.93 6.94
C ARG A 41 5.30 11.04 8.15
N LEU A 42 5.50 9.73 8.05
CA LEU A 42 5.27 8.79 9.16
C LEU A 42 6.11 9.15 10.38
N THR A 43 7.36 9.58 10.17
CA THR A 43 8.25 9.97 11.25
C THR A 43 7.65 11.10 12.09
N LEU A 44 7.67 10.93 13.41
CA LEU A 44 7.23 11.97 14.34
C LEU A 44 8.12 13.22 14.16
N PRO A 45 7.55 14.43 13.98
CA PRO A 45 8.34 15.63 13.76
C PRO A 45 9.30 15.92 14.92
N ALA A 46 10.54 16.32 14.61
CA ALA A 46 11.58 16.58 15.62
C ALA A 46 11.22 17.73 16.60
N ASN A 47 10.34 18.64 16.19
CA ASN A 47 9.84 19.76 17.00
C ASN A 47 8.57 19.43 17.78
N THR A 48 8.17 18.16 17.86
CA THR A 48 6.99 17.75 18.63
C THR A 48 7.20 18.03 20.12
N ALA A 49 6.24 18.70 20.74
CA ALA A 49 6.24 18.91 22.19
C ALA A 49 5.91 17.60 22.90
N PHE A 50 6.68 17.26 23.93
CA PHE A 50 6.47 16.04 24.72
C PHE A 50 5.94 16.37 26.11
N HIS A 51 5.03 15.54 26.58
CA HIS A 51 4.60 15.56 27.98
C HIS A 51 5.77 15.16 28.89
N ALA A 52 5.96 15.90 29.99
CA ALA A 52 6.90 15.51 31.03
C ALA A 52 6.38 14.28 31.78
N GLU A 53 7.27 13.39 32.19
CA GLU A 53 6.97 12.25 33.08
C GLU A 53 5.93 11.24 32.55
N VAL A 54 5.98 10.91 31.26
CA VAL A 54 5.14 9.84 30.67
C VAL A 54 5.71 8.47 30.99
N THR A 55 4.91 7.61 31.62
CA THR A 55 5.24 6.19 31.82
C THR A 55 4.84 5.34 30.61
N LEU A 56 5.44 4.16 30.49
CA LEU A 56 5.10 3.21 29.42
C LEU A 56 3.64 2.75 29.52
N GLU A 57 3.14 2.52 30.74
CA GLU A 57 1.77 2.11 31.00
C GLU A 57 0.76 3.17 30.55
N THR A 58 1.07 4.45 30.74
CA THR A 58 0.23 5.57 30.29
C THR A 58 0.18 5.63 28.76
N ALA A 59 1.32 5.46 28.10
CA ALA A 59 1.39 5.41 26.64
C ALA A 59 0.62 4.20 26.07
N GLU A 60 0.78 3.01 26.67
CA GLU A 60 0.05 1.80 26.27
C GLU A 60 -1.47 1.93 26.48
N ALA A 61 -1.90 2.50 27.61
CA ALA A 61 -3.32 2.75 27.86
C ALA A 61 -3.93 3.67 26.80
N THR A 62 -3.22 4.73 26.42
CA THR A 62 -3.68 5.67 25.39
C THR A 62 -3.75 5.02 24.01
N TRP A 63 -2.73 4.23 23.65
CA TRP A 63 -2.75 3.43 22.42
C TRP A 63 -3.90 2.41 22.40
N SER A 64 -4.14 1.74 23.52
CA SER A 64 -5.24 0.79 23.68
C SER A 64 -6.58 1.48 23.43
N GLU A 65 -6.84 2.62 24.08
CA GLU A 65 -8.06 3.41 23.91
C GLU A 65 -8.25 3.87 22.46
N ARG A 66 -7.21 4.44 21.84
CA ARG A 66 -7.20 4.88 20.43
C ARG A 66 -7.53 3.75 19.45
N LEU A 67 -7.20 2.52 19.83
CA LEU A 67 -7.46 1.32 19.05
C LEU A 67 -8.68 0.54 19.60
N GLY A 68 -9.63 1.21 20.26
CA GLY A 68 -10.89 0.60 20.68
C GLY A 68 -10.73 -0.42 21.81
N GLY A 69 -9.80 -0.18 22.74
CA GLY A 69 -9.53 -1.05 23.88
C GLY A 69 -8.69 -2.29 23.55
N ALA A 70 -7.94 -2.27 22.44
CA ALA A 70 -7.11 -3.41 22.05
C ALA A 70 -6.00 -3.68 23.06
N TRP A 71 -5.59 -4.95 23.21
CA TRP A 71 -4.38 -5.27 23.96
C TRP A 71 -3.15 -4.83 23.16
N VAL A 72 -2.31 -4.00 23.77
CA VAL A 72 -1.14 -3.42 23.09
C VAL A 72 0.14 -3.60 23.88
N VAL A 73 1.25 -3.77 23.16
CA VAL A 73 2.60 -3.75 23.72
C VAL A 73 3.48 -2.83 22.88
N LEU A 74 4.07 -1.83 23.54
CA LEU A 74 5.08 -0.97 22.95
C LEU A 74 6.47 -1.62 23.02
N VAL A 75 7.19 -1.64 21.90
CA VAL A 75 8.52 -2.24 21.76
C VAL A 75 9.47 -1.23 21.12
N ARG A 76 10.76 -1.33 21.42
CA ARG A 76 11.79 -0.38 20.99
C ARG A 76 11.97 -0.30 19.47
N ASP A 77 11.71 -1.40 18.76
CA ASP A 77 11.86 -1.52 17.32
C ASP A 77 11.12 -2.76 16.80
N ALA A 78 10.88 -2.79 15.48
CA ALA A 78 10.15 -3.89 14.82
C ALA A 78 10.90 -5.22 14.87
N TYR A 79 12.23 -5.21 14.79
CA TYR A 79 13.04 -6.42 14.83
C TYR A 79 12.90 -7.15 16.18
N ARG A 80 12.94 -6.41 17.29
CA ARG A 80 12.75 -6.93 18.64
C ARG A 80 11.31 -7.39 18.84
N ALA A 81 10.33 -6.67 18.31
CA ALA A 81 8.93 -7.09 18.34
C ALA A 81 8.76 -8.46 17.65
N ARG A 82 9.36 -8.65 16.47
CA ARG A 82 9.34 -9.96 15.77
C ARG A 82 9.96 -11.08 16.59
N ARG A 83 11.10 -10.81 17.26
CA ARG A 83 11.75 -11.79 18.16
C ARG A 83 10.88 -12.17 19.35
N LEU A 84 10.22 -11.21 19.99
CA LEU A 84 9.31 -11.48 21.11
C LEU A 84 8.13 -12.35 20.66
N LEU A 85 7.56 -12.08 19.49
CA LEU A 85 6.47 -12.90 18.93
C LEU A 85 6.89 -14.34 18.68
N HIS A 86 8.05 -14.55 18.07
CA HIS A 86 8.60 -15.89 17.86
C HIS A 86 8.75 -16.68 19.17
N GLN A 87 9.26 -16.02 20.22
CA GLN A 87 9.44 -16.62 21.54
C GLN A 87 8.09 -16.93 22.21
N ALA A 88 7.18 -15.95 22.23
CA ALA A 88 5.89 -16.07 22.89
C ALA A 88 4.99 -17.12 22.25
N ALA A 89 5.03 -17.24 20.93
CA ALA A 89 4.25 -18.24 20.21
C ALA A 89 4.84 -19.67 20.26
N GLY A 90 5.99 -19.83 20.92
CA GLY A 90 6.69 -21.10 21.04
C GLY A 90 7.08 -21.69 19.69
N ILE A 91 7.45 -20.85 18.71
CA ILE A 91 7.94 -21.35 17.41
C ILE A 91 9.22 -22.13 17.65
N GLN A 92 9.25 -23.40 17.25
CA GLN A 92 10.42 -24.25 17.48
C GLN A 92 11.48 -24.06 16.39
N PRO A 93 12.78 -24.20 16.70
CA PRO A 93 13.81 -24.33 15.68
C PRO A 93 13.45 -25.45 14.69
N GLY A 94 13.56 -25.16 13.39
CA GLY A 94 13.17 -26.08 12.32
C GLY A 94 11.68 -26.05 11.95
N GLU A 95 10.84 -25.30 12.68
CA GLU A 95 9.42 -25.16 12.34
C GLU A 95 9.22 -24.23 11.14
N TRP A 96 8.31 -24.59 10.22
CA TRP A 96 8.02 -23.78 9.04
C TRP A 96 7.09 -22.59 9.36
N VAL A 97 7.47 -21.42 8.88
CA VAL A 97 6.69 -20.17 8.92
C VAL A 97 6.39 -19.74 7.49
N GLY A 98 5.09 -19.63 7.17
CA GLY A 98 4.60 -19.13 5.88
C GLY A 98 4.82 -17.63 5.78
N VAL A 99 5.46 -17.15 4.72
CA VAL A 99 5.67 -15.71 4.45
C VAL A 99 5.41 -15.40 2.98
N PRO A 100 5.04 -14.15 2.62
CA PRO A 100 4.95 -13.75 1.21
C PRO A 100 6.26 -13.99 0.45
N ALA A 101 6.18 -14.37 -0.82
CA ALA A 101 7.35 -14.47 -1.70
C ALA A 101 8.11 -13.13 -1.88
N ASN A 102 7.46 -11.99 -1.65
CA ASN A 102 8.07 -10.67 -1.58
C ASN A 102 8.30 -10.18 -0.14
N ALA A 103 8.39 -11.07 0.85
CA ALA A 103 8.70 -10.68 2.22
C ALA A 103 9.99 -9.84 2.28
N SER A 104 10.00 -8.80 3.11
CA SER A 104 11.20 -7.99 3.33
C SER A 104 12.35 -8.84 3.88
N HIS A 105 13.58 -8.35 3.63
CA HIS A 105 14.77 -8.92 4.22
C HIS A 105 14.65 -9.05 5.75
N ASP A 106 14.18 -8.01 6.43
CA ASP A 106 14.09 -8.00 7.90
C ASP A 106 13.11 -9.04 8.45
N LEU A 107 11.99 -9.29 7.77
CA LEU A 107 11.06 -10.36 8.15
C LEU A 107 11.68 -11.74 7.89
N ALA A 108 12.31 -11.93 6.72
CA ALA A 108 12.96 -13.20 6.41
C ALA A 108 14.10 -13.51 7.40
N GLU A 109 14.93 -12.53 7.74
CA GLU A 109 16.01 -12.69 8.70
C GLU A 109 15.51 -12.88 10.13
N SER A 110 14.38 -12.29 10.54
CA SER A 110 13.84 -12.55 11.89
C SER A 110 13.47 -14.03 12.07
N VAL A 111 12.88 -14.65 11.04
CA VAL A 111 12.56 -16.10 11.04
C VAL A 111 13.85 -16.93 11.12
N LYS A 112 14.85 -16.60 10.30
CA LYS A 112 16.14 -17.31 10.26
C LYS A 112 16.93 -17.17 11.57
N HIS A 113 16.97 -15.99 12.17
CA HIS A 113 17.63 -15.75 13.45
C HIS A 113 16.97 -16.52 14.59
N HIS A 114 15.65 -16.76 14.50
CA HIS A 114 14.94 -17.66 15.41
C HIS A 114 15.15 -19.15 15.10
N LYS A 115 15.92 -19.47 14.05
CA LYS A 115 16.19 -20.83 13.54
C LYS A 115 14.95 -21.57 13.04
N ALA A 116 13.89 -20.85 12.71
CA ALA A 116 12.73 -21.39 12.00
C ALA A 116 13.02 -21.46 10.49
N LEU A 117 12.19 -22.20 9.75
CA LEU A 117 12.29 -22.37 8.30
C LEU A 117 11.28 -21.48 7.58
N LEU A 118 11.68 -20.88 6.46
CA LEU A 118 10.83 -20.01 5.65
C LEU A 118 10.09 -20.81 4.59
N ARG A 119 8.76 -20.75 4.57
CA ARG A 119 7.92 -21.23 3.46
C ARG A 119 7.38 -20.01 2.71
N PHE A 120 7.96 -19.68 1.56
CA PHE A 120 7.48 -18.58 0.74
C PHE A 120 6.15 -18.96 0.06
N LEU A 121 5.21 -18.01 0.02
CA LEU A 121 3.85 -18.18 -0.49
C LEU A 121 3.63 -17.29 -1.73
N ASP A 122 2.96 -17.85 -2.73
CA ASP A 122 2.62 -17.17 -3.98
C ASP A 122 1.63 -16.02 -3.80
N PHE A 123 1.66 -15.07 -4.73
CA PHE A 123 0.58 -14.10 -4.92
C PHE A 123 -0.24 -14.44 -6.16
N ASP A 124 -1.56 -14.32 -6.06
CA ASP A 124 -2.43 -14.26 -7.22
C ASP A 124 -2.47 -12.86 -7.86
N ALA A 125 -3.23 -12.72 -8.96
CA ALA A 125 -3.38 -11.46 -9.68
C ALA A 125 -4.02 -10.32 -8.85
N HIS A 126 -4.64 -10.65 -7.71
CA HIS A 126 -5.30 -9.74 -6.78
C HIS A 126 -4.52 -9.58 -5.48
N LEU A 127 -3.20 -9.83 -5.51
CA LEU A 127 -2.31 -9.73 -4.34
C LEU A 127 -2.78 -10.56 -3.14
N ARG A 128 -3.51 -11.64 -3.37
CA ARG A 128 -3.89 -12.60 -2.33
C ARG A 128 -2.81 -13.65 -2.22
N LEU A 129 -2.44 -13.97 -0.98
CA LEU A 129 -1.50 -15.05 -0.72
C LEU A 129 -2.15 -16.41 -0.94
N ALA A 130 -1.38 -17.32 -1.54
CA ALA A 130 -1.77 -18.72 -1.63
C ALA A 130 -1.99 -19.32 -0.22
N PRO A 131 -2.97 -20.23 -0.04
CA PRO A 131 -3.17 -20.92 1.23
C PRO A 131 -1.90 -21.63 1.69
N SER A 132 -1.62 -21.56 2.99
CA SER A 132 -0.48 -22.23 3.60
C SER A 132 -0.93 -23.42 4.46
N SER A 133 -0.13 -24.48 4.48
CA SER A 133 -0.25 -25.60 5.43
C SER A 133 0.58 -25.38 6.70
N THR A 134 1.31 -24.26 6.80
CA THR A 134 2.10 -23.93 7.99
C THR A 134 1.20 -23.54 9.15
N ARG A 135 1.63 -23.84 10.39
CA ARG A 135 0.90 -23.41 11.60
C ARG A 135 0.81 -21.89 11.71
N PHE A 136 1.85 -21.18 11.26
CA PHE A 136 1.88 -19.73 11.24
C PHE A 136 2.05 -19.22 9.83
N THR A 137 1.22 -18.25 9.48
CA THR A 137 1.43 -17.40 8.31
C THR A 137 1.65 -15.97 8.77
N TRP A 138 2.81 -15.43 8.45
CA TRP A 138 3.20 -14.06 8.75
C TRP A 138 3.14 -13.23 7.48
N THR A 139 2.05 -12.51 7.31
CA THR A 139 1.80 -11.70 6.12
C THR A 139 2.35 -10.30 6.33
N GLN A 140 3.30 -9.90 5.50
CA GLN A 140 3.72 -8.49 5.43
C GLN A 140 2.91 -7.76 4.37
N VAL A 141 2.19 -6.71 4.79
CA VAL A 141 1.44 -5.85 3.88
C VAL A 141 2.30 -4.63 3.61
N VAL A 142 2.68 -4.42 2.36
CA VAL A 142 3.50 -3.27 1.98
C VAL A 142 2.65 -2.02 2.11
N ARG A 143 3.08 -1.06 2.94
CA ARG A 143 2.50 0.30 3.01
C ARG A 143 1.00 0.36 3.28
N GLY A 144 0.43 -0.66 3.97
CA GLY A 144 -1.01 -0.77 4.23
C GLY A 144 -1.89 -0.96 2.99
N LEU A 145 -1.32 -1.39 1.85
CA LEU A 145 -1.98 -1.34 0.54
C LEU A 145 -3.09 -2.37 0.32
N TRP A 146 -3.06 -3.53 0.99
CA TRP A 146 -4.03 -4.60 0.75
C TRP A 146 -4.43 -5.33 2.02
N GLN A 147 -5.61 -5.95 1.95
CA GLN A 147 -6.15 -6.78 3.02
C GLN A 147 -5.43 -8.13 3.07
N PRO A 148 -4.92 -8.56 4.23
CA PRO A 148 -4.38 -9.90 4.38
C PRO A 148 -5.52 -10.93 4.33
N GLN A 149 -5.24 -12.11 3.78
CA GLN A 149 -6.14 -13.25 3.84
C GLN A 149 -5.43 -14.38 4.57
N ASN A 150 -6.15 -15.05 5.48
CA ASN A 150 -5.66 -16.21 6.22
C ASN A 150 -4.35 -15.97 7.01
N ALA A 151 -4.05 -14.71 7.34
CA ALA A 151 -2.85 -14.36 8.10
C ALA A 151 -3.04 -14.68 9.58
N THR A 152 -2.13 -15.46 10.14
CA THR A 152 -2.05 -15.61 11.61
C THR A 152 -1.57 -14.29 12.20
N TRP A 153 -0.49 -13.73 11.62
CA TRP A 153 0.14 -12.49 12.04
C TRP A 153 0.26 -11.52 10.86
N LEU A 154 0.10 -10.24 11.16
CA LEU A 154 0.20 -9.17 10.19
C LEU A 154 1.41 -8.27 10.52
N ASP A 155 2.29 -8.05 9.54
CA ASP A 155 3.40 -7.11 9.62
C ASP A 155 3.10 -5.88 8.77
N CYS A 156 2.87 -4.77 9.45
CA CYS A 156 2.68 -3.43 8.92
C CYS A 156 3.74 -2.50 9.50
N ALA A 157 4.96 -2.99 9.73
CA ALA A 157 6.04 -2.23 10.36
C ALA A 157 6.47 -0.99 9.55
N ASP A 158 6.05 -0.87 8.30
CA ASP A 158 6.32 0.27 7.42
C ASP A 158 5.19 1.34 7.44
N THR A 159 4.22 1.21 8.35
CA THR A 159 3.15 2.20 8.53
C THR A 159 2.58 2.20 9.96
N LEU A 160 1.60 3.08 10.19
CA LEU A 160 0.84 3.27 11.42
C LEU A 160 -0.50 2.52 11.39
N PRO A 161 -1.13 2.23 12.53
CA PRO A 161 -2.46 1.63 12.58
C PRO A 161 -3.56 2.59 12.14
N THR A 162 -4.67 2.04 11.64
CA THR A 162 -5.93 2.77 11.44
C THR A 162 -6.70 2.85 12.77
N PRO A 163 -7.10 4.04 13.26
CA PRO A 163 -7.90 4.16 14.48
C PRO A 163 -9.22 3.40 14.40
N GLY A 164 -9.64 2.78 15.51
CA GLY A 164 -10.98 2.18 15.64
C GLY A 164 -11.25 0.89 14.84
N ALA A 165 -10.24 0.29 14.20
CA ALA A 165 -10.44 -0.95 13.43
C ALA A 165 -10.85 -2.14 14.34
N ALA A 166 -11.93 -2.86 14.03
CA ALA A 166 -12.54 -3.83 14.96
C ALA A 166 -11.99 -5.27 14.86
N GLU A 167 -11.91 -5.83 13.66
CA GLU A 167 -11.47 -7.22 13.44
C GLU A 167 -9.97 -7.31 13.23
N ARG A 168 -9.30 -8.21 13.95
CA ARG A 168 -7.83 -8.31 13.96
C ARG A 168 -7.37 -9.76 13.87
N PRO A 169 -6.21 -10.02 13.25
CA PRO A 169 -5.50 -11.29 13.42
C PRO A 169 -5.01 -11.46 14.86
N ALA A 170 -4.38 -12.59 15.17
CA ALA A 170 -3.86 -12.85 16.52
C ALA A 170 -2.92 -11.73 17.00
N VAL A 171 -2.10 -11.18 16.10
CA VAL A 171 -1.33 -9.96 16.34
C VAL A 171 -1.06 -9.19 15.03
N THR A 172 -1.04 -7.86 15.14
CA THR A 172 -0.52 -6.96 14.11
C THR A 172 0.65 -6.15 14.66
N LEU A 173 1.73 -6.04 13.88
CA LEU A 173 2.91 -5.23 14.16
C LEU A 173 2.88 -3.95 13.33
N TYR A 174 3.07 -2.79 13.98
CA TYR A 174 3.22 -1.48 13.34
C TYR A 174 4.56 -0.84 13.71
N GLY A 175 5.05 0.04 12.84
CA GLY A 175 6.17 0.92 13.14
C GLY A 175 5.64 2.17 13.85
N LEU A 176 6.35 2.66 14.87
CA LEU A 176 6.00 3.95 15.49
C LEU A 176 6.68 5.13 14.80
N HIS A 177 7.78 4.90 14.08
CA HIS A 177 8.53 5.92 13.34
C HIS A 177 8.92 7.10 14.24
N LEU A 178 9.46 6.80 15.43
CA LEU A 178 9.93 7.80 16.37
C LEU A 178 11.22 8.46 15.85
N PRO A 179 11.45 9.76 16.15
CA PRO A 179 12.62 10.48 15.66
C PRO A 179 13.85 9.99 16.43
N ASP A 180 14.84 9.54 15.69
CA ASP A 180 15.85 8.66 16.25
C ASP A 180 17.13 9.38 16.70
N ALA A 181 17.56 9.12 17.93
CA ALA A 181 18.89 9.45 18.42
C ALA A 181 19.74 8.20 18.77
N ASP A 182 19.11 7.02 18.89
CA ASP A 182 19.70 5.79 19.47
C ASP A 182 19.35 4.48 18.71
N ASP A 183 18.90 4.59 17.45
CA ASP A 183 18.39 3.49 16.61
C ASP A 183 17.13 2.79 17.18
N ARG A 184 16.20 3.56 17.76
CA ARG A 184 14.94 3.08 18.37
C ARG A 184 13.71 3.74 17.74
N PRO A 185 13.34 3.37 16.50
CA PRO A 185 12.19 3.95 15.82
C PRO A 185 10.84 3.56 16.44
N GLY A 186 10.83 2.66 17.44
CA GLY A 186 9.63 2.20 18.11
C GLY A 186 8.78 1.27 17.25
N ALA A 187 8.06 0.38 17.93
CA ALA A 187 7.09 -0.53 17.34
C ALA A 187 5.91 -0.73 18.28
N LEU A 188 4.77 -1.05 17.69
CA LEU A 188 3.53 -1.33 18.40
C LEU A 188 3.02 -2.71 17.98
N LEU A 189 2.82 -3.58 18.97
CA LEU A 189 2.11 -4.84 18.80
C LEU A 189 0.68 -4.66 19.28
N VAL A 190 -0.29 -5.04 18.46
CA VAL A 190 -1.73 -4.98 18.76
C VAL A 190 -2.28 -6.40 18.64
N PHE A 191 -2.85 -6.93 19.72
CA PHE A 191 -3.24 -8.33 19.81
C PHE A 191 -4.75 -8.51 19.68
N GLY A 192 -5.16 -9.55 18.96
CA GLY A 192 -6.48 -10.16 19.04
C GLY A 192 -6.49 -11.42 19.93
N ASP A 193 -5.30 -11.92 20.30
CA ASP A 193 -5.10 -13.09 21.17
C ASP A 193 -4.55 -12.66 22.54
N GLU A 194 -5.36 -12.82 23.58
CA GLU A 194 -5.01 -12.45 24.97
C GLU A 194 -3.85 -13.28 25.54
N ALA A 195 -3.76 -14.57 25.19
CA ALA A 195 -2.71 -15.44 25.69
C ALA A 195 -1.35 -15.05 25.09
N LEU A 196 -1.33 -14.76 23.78
CA LEU A 196 -0.13 -14.26 23.11
C LEU A 196 0.30 -12.89 23.66
N TYR A 197 -0.67 -11.99 23.93
CA TYR A 197 -0.42 -10.71 24.57
C TYR A 197 0.25 -10.87 25.94
N ALA A 198 -0.31 -11.72 26.80
CA ALA A 198 0.21 -11.96 28.15
C ALA A 198 1.65 -12.49 28.12
N GLU A 199 1.93 -13.43 27.22
CA GLU A 199 3.27 -14.02 27.08
C GLU A 199 4.29 -13.00 26.54
N VAL A 200 3.94 -12.24 25.50
CA VAL A 200 4.83 -11.17 24.99
C VAL A 200 5.12 -10.13 26.08
N ARG A 201 4.09 -9.73 26.85
CA ARG A 201 4.24 -8.77 27.95
C ARG A 201 5.15 -9.31 29.06
N ALA A 202 5.07 -10.60 29.37
CA ALA A 202 5.94 -11.25 30.35
C ALA A 202 7.40 -11.37 29.88
N LEU A 203 7.62 -11.60 28.57
CA LEU A 203 8.96 -11.70 27.99
C LEU A 203 9.66 -10.34 27.81
N ARG A 204 8.91 -9.25 27.65
CA ARG A 204 9.45 -7.90 27.42
C ARG A 204 10.32 -7.44 28.59
N GLN A 205 11.55 -7.03 28.29
CA GLN A 205 12.49 -6.46 29.25
C GLN A 205 12.51 -4.93 29.18
N PRO A 206 12.99 -4.20 30.21
CA PRO A 206 13.08 -2.74 30.18
C PRO A 206 13.88 -2.18 28.99
N VAL A 207 14.91 -2.89 28.53
CA VAL A 207 15.71 -2.51 27.35
C VAL A 207 14.93 -2.62 26.03
N ASP A 208 13.82 -3.35 26.04
CA ASP A 208 12.94 -3.55 24.89
C ASP A 208 11.88 -2.45 24.76
N CYS A 209 11.85 -1.47 25.67
CA CYS A 209 10.84 -0.41 25.66
C CYS A 209 11.29 0.79 24.80
N PRO A 210 10.38 1.40 24.01
CA PRO A 210 10.66 2.65 23.31
C PRO A 210 10.60 3.84 24.28
N ASN A 211 10.88 5.04 23.78
CA ASN A 211 10.61 6.27 24.52
C ASN A 211 9.09 6.47 24.66
N ALA A 212 8.58 6.41 25.89
CA ALA A 212 7.14 6.46 26.16
C ALA A 212 6.50 7.81 25.79
N ALA A 213 7.21 8.93 26.00
CA ALA A 213 6.70 10.26 25.68
C ALA A 213 6.57 10.48 24.15
N GLN A 214 7.55 9.99 23.38
CA GLN A 214 7.47 10.01 21.91
C GLN A 214 6.37 9.06 21.39
N ALA A 215 6.25 7.86 21.97
CA ALA A 215 5.20 6.92 21.61
C ALA A 215 3.79 7.48 21.89
N LEU A 216 3.61 8.20 23.01
CA LEU A 216 2.37 8.89 23.33
C LEU A 216 2.07 9.99 22.30
N ALA A 217 3.03 10.85 22.00
CA ALA A 217 2.85 11.95 21.04
C ALA A 217 2.48 11.44 19.63
N GLN A 218 3.07 10.31 19.20
CA GLN A 218 2.68 9.68 17.93
C GLN A 218 1.24 9.15 17.96
N SER A 219 0.79 8.62 19.10
CA SER A 219 -0.60 8.21 19.29
C SER A 219 -1.58 9.38 19.18
N GLU A 220 -1.19 10.54 19.72
CA GLU A 220 -1.99 11.76 19.75
C GLU A 220 -2.18 12.35 18.35
N ARG A 221 -1.11 12.34 17.54
CA ARG A 221 -1.09 12.77 16.14
C ARG A 221 -1.96 11.91 15.22
N LEU A 222 -2.14 10.63 15.54
CA LEU A 222 -2.67 9.64 14.61
C LEU A 222 -4.06 9.95 14.00
N PRO A 223 -5.09 10.41 14.74
CA PRO A 223 -6.43 10.56 14.19
C PRO A 223 -6.54 11.62 13.11
N GLU A 224 -5.92 12.78 13.33
CA GLU A 224 -5.91 13.84 12.31
C GLU A 224 -5.19 13.37 11.05
N LEU A 225 -4.03 12.71 11.23
CA LEU A 225 -3.26 12.13 10.15
C LEU A 225 -4.08 11.08 9.37
N ALA A 226 -4.79 10.20 10.09
CA ALA A 226 -5.58 9.12 9.51
C ALA A 226 -6.83 9.64 8.77
N GLU A 227 -7.52 10.65 9.31
CA GLU A 227 -8.70 11.27 8.69
C GLU A 227 -8.33 11.94 7.35
N GLN A 228 -7.28 12.77 7.37
CA GLN A 228 -6.80 13.47 6.18
C GLN A 228 -6.31 12.47 5.12
N GLN A 229 -5.50 11.51 5.53
CA GLN A 229 -4.99 10.48 4.61
C GLN A 229 -6.12 9.65 3.99
N SER A 230 -7.08 9.18 4.80
CA SER A 230 -8.19 8.37 4.31
C SER A 230 -9.05 9.12 3.30
N THR A 231 -9.28 10.41 3.55
CA THR A 231 -10.02 11.29 2.62
C THR A 231 -9.29 11.40 1.28
N ASN A 232 -7.99 11.67 1.30
CA ASN A 232 -7.21 11.84 0.07
C ASN A 232 -7.04 10.52 -0.70
N LEU A 233 -6.85 9.39 -0.01
CA LEU A 233 -6.80 8.06 -0.62
C LEU A 233 -8.11 7.73 -1.34
N ALA A 234 -9.25 7.96 -0.67
CA ALA A 234 -10.56 7.71 -1.25
C ALA A 234 -10.78 8.55 -2.52
N GLU A 235 -10.35 9.81 -2.50
CA GLU A 235 -10.49 10.70 -3.66
C GLU A 235 -9.58 10.28 -4.84
N VAL A 236 -8.33 9.89 -4.58
CA VAL A 236 -7.44 9.34 -5.62
C VAL A 236 -8.01 8.04 -6.18
N GLN A 237 -8.47 7.13 -5.33
CA GLN A 237 -9.05 5.85 -5.73
C GLN A 237 -10.31 6.05 -6.59
N ARG A 238 -11.17 7.00 -6.19
CA ARG A 238 -12.36 7.43 -6.95
C ARG A 238 -11.97 7.99 -8.31
N GLY A 239 -11.00 8.91 -8.35
CA GLY A 239 -10.49 9.48 -9.60
C GLY A 239 -9.93 8.42 -10.55
N LEU A 240 -9.13 7.47 -10.07
CA LEU A 240 -8.59 6.38 -10.90
C LEU A 240 -9.69 5.47 -11.46
N ARG A 241 -10.73 5.16 -10.66
CA ARG A 241 -11.87 4.34 -11.10
C ARG A 241 -12.75 5.06 -12.11
N GLU A 242 -13.13 6.30 -11.82
CA GLU A 242 -14.06 7.07 -12.65
C GLU A 242 -13.38 7.63 -13.92
N ALA A 243 -12.18 8.21 -13.80
CA ALA A 243 -11.50 8.85 -14.93
C ALA A 243 -10.74 7.85 -15.79
N ALA A 244 -10.05 6.85 -15.19
CA ALA A 244 -9.25 5.89 -15.94
C ALA A 244 -9.93 4.53 -16.12
N GLY A 245 -10.94 4.19 -15.32
CA GLY A 245 -11.57 2.86 -15.33
C GLY A 245 -10.61 1.72 -15.04
N LEU A 246 -9.64 1.97 -14.18
CA LEU A 246 -8.64 0.99 -13.76
C LEU A 246 -9.08 0.30 -12.47
N VAL A 247 -8.63 -0.95 -12.31
CA VAL A 247 -8.85 -1.70 -11.08
C VAL A 247 -7.91 -1.14 -10.01
N THR A 248 -8.44 -0.90 -8.82
CA THR A 248 -7.67 -0.50 -7.63
C THR A 248 -7.96 -1.45 -6.49
N HIS A 249 -6.99 -1.66 -5.61
CA HIS A 249 -7.21 -2.40 -4.37
C HIS A 249 -7.87 -1.53 -3.32
N GLU A 250 -8.69 -2.17 -2.47
CA GLU A 250 -9.13 -1.54 -1.22
C GLU A 250 -7.98 -1.53 -0.20
N PRO A 251 -7.74 -0.39 0.46
CA PRO A 251 -6.76 -0.28 1.53
C PRO A 251 -6.98 -1.32 2.64
N ASN A 252 -5.91 -1.64 3.35
CA ASN A 252 -5.99 -2.43 4.58
C ASN A 252 -6.80 -1.67 5.64
N GLY A 253 -7.74 -2.36 6.31
CA GLY A 253 -8.61 -1.74 7.32
C GLY A 253 -7.91 -1.52 8.66
N LEU A 254 -6.79 -2.21 8.89
CA LEU A 254 -6.00 -2.19 10.12
C LEU A 254 -4.80 -1.24 10.03
N ALA A 255 -4.29 -0.98 8.83
CA ALA A 255 -3.07 -0.22 8.61
C ALA A 255 -3.35 1.00 7.74
N LEU A 256 -2.79 2.15 8.13
CA LEU A 256 -2.95 3.38 7.39
C LEU A 256 -2.20 3.27 6.06
N ALA A 257 -2.93 3.23 4.94
CA ALA A 257 -2.30 3.11 3.64
C ALA A 257 -1.55 4.39 3.26
N THR A 258 -0.37 4.26 2.65
CA THR A 258 0.42 5.42 2.20
C THR A 258 0.24 5.73 0.71
N ALA A 259 -0.51 4.88 0.00
CA ALA A 259 -0.71 4.96 -1.43
C ALA A 259 -2.01 4.25 -1.86
N VAL A 260 -2.45 4.49 -3.09
CA VAL A 260 -3.47 3.69 -3.77
C VAL A 260 -2.78 2.69 -4.69
N ALA A 261 -3.07 1.40 -4.54
CA ALA A 261 -2.60 0.37 -5.46
C ALA A 261 -3.52 0.29 -6.68
N VAL A 262 -2.95 0.43 -7.88
CA VAL A 262 -3.64 0.39 -9.17
C VAL A 262 -3.04 -0.70 -10.05
N GLN A 263 -3.92 -1.46 -10.72
CA GLN A 263 -3.53 -2.55 -11.60
C GLN A 263 -3.31 -2.03 -13.03
N ILE A 264 -2.17 -2.39 -13.61
CA ILE A 264 -1.92 -2.27 -15.04
C ILE A 264 -2.78 -3.31 -15.77
N PRO A 265 -3.65 -2.91 -16.72
CA PRO A 265 -4.49 -3.82 -17.49
C PRO A 265 -3.69 -4.94 -18.17
N GLN A 266 -4.29 -6.13 -18.31
CA GLN A 266 -3.61 -7.29 -18.90
C GLN A 266 -3.25 -7.07 -20.37
N GLU A 267 -4.11 -6.31 -21.06
CA GLU A 267 -4.04 -5.94 -22.47
C GLU A 267 -2.87 -4.97 -22.75
N SER A 268 -2.38 -4.26 -21.73
CA SER A 268 -1.23 -3.37 -21.84
C SER A 268 0.07 -4.12 -21.59
N ASP A 269 1.12 -3.76 -22.32
CA ASP A 269 2.48 -4.07 -21.88
C ASP A 269 2.81 -3.33 -20.57
N ILE A 270 3.46 -4.03 -19.63
CA ILE A 270 3.73 -3.52 -18.28
C ILE A 270 4.74 -2.38 -18.30
N ALA A 271 5.87 -2.61 -18.98
CA ALA A 271 6.98 -1.67 -19.01
C ALA A 271 6.58 -0.39 -19.76
N THR A 272 5.84 -0.54 -20.85
CA THR A 272 5.31 0.57 -21.63
C THR A 272 4.33 1.41 -20.80
N PHE A 273 3.36 0.79 -20.11
CA PHE A 273 2.42 1.52 -19.24
C PHE A 273 3.17 2.32 -18.17
N TYR A 274 4.09 1.66 -17.46
CA TYR A 274 4.88 2.30 -16.42
C TYR A 274 5.71 3.48 -16.97
N ALA A 275 6.37 3.30 -18.12
CA ALA A 275 7.17 4.34 -18.75
C ALA A 275 6.33 5.57 -19.16
N TYR A 276 5.11 5.38 -19.68
CA TYR A 276 4.20 6.49 -19.96
C TYR A 276 3.85 7.27 -18.68
N VAL A 277 3.50 6.56 -17.60
CA VAL A 277 3.17 7.21 -16.33
C VAL A 277 4.36 8.00 -15.75
N GLU A 278 5.57 7.45 -15.84
CA GLU A 278 6.80 8.15 -15.44
C GLU A 278 7.07 9.40 -16.29
N GLN A 279 6.85 9.33 -17.61
CA GLN A 279 7.02 10.49 -18.52
C GLN A 279 6.03 11.62 -18.23
N GLU A 280 4.88 11.31 -17.61
CA GLU A 280 3.95 12.31 -17.09
C GLU A 280 4.39 12.93 -15.75
N ASN A 281 5.60 12.62 -15.28
CA ASN A 281 6.16 13.03 -13.99
C ASN A 281 5.25 12.65 -12.81
N THR A 282 4.42 11.61 -12.97
CA THR A 282 3.55 11.13 -11.90
C THR A 282 4.38 10.27 -10.95
N PRO A 283 4.38 10.54 -9.63
CA PRO A 283 5.29 9.93 -8.68
C PRO A 283 4.85 8.50 -8.30
N VAL A 284 4.49 7.68 -9.28
CA VAL A 284 4.15 6.28 -9.03
C VAL A 284 5.38 5.50 -8.59
N ARG A 285 5.14 4.43 -7.83
CA ARG A 285 6.18 3.47 -7.46
C ARG A 285 5.73 2.08 -7.91
N TRP A 286 6.57 1.38 -8.64
CA TRP A 286 6.24 0.03 -9.11
C TRP A 286 6.42 -0.99 -7.99
N LEU A 287 5.46 -1.89 -7.79
CA LEU A 287 5.50 -2.81 -6.63
C LEU A 287 6.78 -3.66 -6.58
N PRO A 288 7.29 -4.23 -7.70
CA PRO A 288 8.58 -4.93 -7.70
C PRO A 288 9.78 -4.06 -7.31
N GLN A 289 9.73 -2.74 -7.48
CA GLN A 289 10.79 -1.83 -7.03
C GLN A 289 10.70 -1.54 -5.52
N ILE A 290 9.49 -1.49 -4.96
CA ILE A 290 9.26 -1.26 -3.53
C ILE A 290 9.61 -2.52 -2.74
N ARG A 291 9.14 -3.67 -3.24
CA ARG A 291 9.25 -4.96 -2.57
C ARG A 291 9.49 -6.05 -3.61
N PRO A 292 10.75 -6.25 -4.04
CA PRO A 292 11.08 -7.29 -4.99
C PRO A 292 10.83 -8.68 -4.41
N LEU A 293 10.77 -9.68 -5.28
CA LEU A 293 10.79 -11.07 -4.82
C LEU A 293 12.05 -11.35 -4.02
N HIS A 294 11.86 -12.05 -2.91
CA HIS A 294 12.97 -12.41 -2.04
C HIS A 294 13.83 -13.46 -2.77
N TYR A 295 15.14 -13.27 -2.82
CA TYR A 295 16.04 -14.16 -3.58
C TYR A 295 15.91 -15.64 -3.18
N ALA A 296 15.67 -15.90 -1.89
CA ALA A 296 15.48 -17.25 -1.34
C ALA A 296 14.11 -17.88 -1.67
N ALA A 297 13.19 -17.13 -2.30
CA ALA A 297 11.93 -17.68 -2.81
C ALA A 297 12.13 -18.49 -4.11
N LEU A 298 13.32 -18.46 -4.72
CA LEU A 298 13.71 -19.34 -5.81
C LEU A 298 13.97 -20.76 -5.27
N GLY A 299 12.90 -21.52 -5.04
CA GLY A 299 12.95 -22.90 -4.56
C GLY A 299 13.31 -23.90 -5.67
N ALA A 300 14.12 -24.91 -5.35
CA ALA A 300 14.43 -26.02 -6.26
C ALA A 300 13.25 -26.97 -6.47
N ASP A 301 12.27 -26.94 -5.55
CA ASP A 301 11.01 -27.70 -5.60
C ASP A 301 9.92 -27.01 -6.43
N GLY A 302 10.22 -25.84 -7.01
CA GLY A 302 9.30 -25.10 -7.86
C GLY A 302 8.17 -24.37 -7.11
N ALA A 303 8.23 -24.31 -5.78
CA ALA A 303 7.31 -23.55 -4.95
C ALA A 303 8.07 -22.48 -4.14
N PRO A 304 7.63 -21.21 -4.12
CA PRO A 304 6.52 -20.62 -4.88
C PRO A 304 6.72 -20.69 -6.40
N ASP A 305 5.63 -20.58 -7.17
CA ASP A 305 5.65 -20.26 -8.60
C ASP A 305 6.23 -18.84 -8.78
N HIS A 306 7.56 -18.77 -8.73
CA HIS A 306 8.29 -17.51 -8.79
C HIS A 306 7.98 -16.71 -10.07
N PRO A 307 7.96 -17.30 -11.28
CA PRO A 307 7.53 -16.58 -12.49
C PRO A 307 6.10 -16.05 -12.42
N GLY A 308 5.13 -16.86 -11.98
CA GLY A 308 3.74 -16.44 -11.86
C GLY A 308 3.54 -15.32 -10.85
N THR A 309 4.15 -15.46 -9.67
CA THR A 309 4.13 -14.43 -8.63
C THR A 309 4.81 -13.14 -9.11
N ALA A 310 5.95 -13.22 -9.79
CA ALA A 310 6.63 -12.05 -10.36
C ALA A 310 5.72 -11.30 -11.34
N ALA A 311 5.07 -12.05 -12.25
CA ALA A 311 4.15 -11.49 -13.24
C ALA A 311 2.94 -10.81 -12.57
N ASN A 312 2.40 -11.42 -11.52
CA ASN A 312 1.28 -10.84 -10.76
C ASN A 312 1.70 -9.54 -10.05
N LEU A 313 2.84 -9.52 -9.34
CA LEU A 313 3.34 -8.31 -8.67
C LEU A 313 3.67 -7.18 -9.66
N ALA A 314 4.23 -7.53 -10.82
CA ALA A 314 4.56 -6.59 -11.88
C ALA A 314 3.35 -5.83 -12.45
N ARG A 315 2.13 -6.34 -12.24
CA ARG A 315 0.90 -5.64 -12.67
C ARG A 315 0.45 -4.56 -11.70
N TRP A 316 1.13 -4.33 -10.58
CA TRP A 316 0.69 -3.36 -9.58
C TRP A 316 1.65 -2.18 -9.45
N MET A 317 1.08 -0.98 -9.52
CA MET A 317 1.76 0.27 -9.19
C MET A 317 1.08 0.92 -7.98
N CYS A 318 1.85 1.70 -7.24
CA CYS A 318 1.38 2.45 -6.10
C CYS A 318 1.38 3.93 -6.48
N VAL A 319 0.28 4.63 -6.23
CA VAL A 319 0.17 6.09 -6.34
C VAL A 319 0.31 6.66 -4.93
N PRO A 320 1.47 7.22 -4.55
CA PRO A 320 1.67 7.80 -3.22
C PRO A 320 0.71 8.94 -2.97
N VAL A 321 0.19 9.01 -1.74
CA VAL A 321 -0.75 10.04 -1.30
C VAL A 321 -0.28 10.58 0.04
N GLY A 322 -0.30 11.89 0.19
CA GLY A 322 -0.02 12.57 1.44
C GLY A 322 -1.29 13.12 2.10
N PRO A 323 -1.28 13.30 3.43
CA PRO A 323 -2.41 13.86 4.18
C PRO A 323 -2.67 15.33 3.81
N ASP A 324 -1.61 16.06 3.45
CA ASP A 324 -1.64 17.48 3.14
C ASP A 324 -1.89 17.77 1.64
N TYR A 325 -2.19 16.73 0.84
CA TYR A 325 -2.40 16.91 -0.61
C TYR A 325 -3.62 17.78 -0.88
N THR A 326 -3.40 18.80 -1.68
CA THR A 326 -4.45 19.65 -2.27
C THR A 326 -5.21 18.88 -3.35
N PHE A 327 -6.38 19.39 -3.72
CA PHE A 327 -7.13 18.85 -4.85
C PHE A 327 -6.31 18.86 -6.15
N GLU A 328 -5.52 19.90 -6.41
CA GLU A 328 -4.66 19.98 -7.60
C GLU A 328 -3.58 18.89 -7.61
N GLU A 329 -2.99 18.56 -6.47
CA GLU A 329 -2.01 17.48 -6.36
C GLU A 329 -2.62 16.10 -6.59
N ILE A 330 -3.80 15.86 -6.00
CA ILE A 330 -4.61 14.66 -6.24
C ILE A 330 -4.93 14.56 -7.73
N LYS A 331 -5.42 15.65 -8.32
CA LYS A 331 -5.75 15.77 -9.74
C LYS A 331 -4.56 15.39 -10.61
N HIS A 332 -3.39 15.97 -10.40
CA HIS A 332 -2.19 15.64 -11.16
C HIS A 332 -1.74 14.18 -10.97
N GLY A 333 -1.94 13.61 -9.78
CA GLY A 333 -1.64 12.19 -9.51
C GLY A 333 -2.52 11.23 -10.30
N VAL A 334 -3.82 11.54 -10.40
CA VAL A 334 -4.79 10.76 -11.20
C VAL A 334 -4.52 10.96 -12.71
N LEU A 335 -4.27 12.20 -13.12
CA LEU A 335 -4.18 12.60 -14.52
C LEU A 335 -3.08 11.91 -15.31
N GLY A 336 -1.86 11.77 -14.77
CA GLY A 336 -0.79 11.12 -15.53
C GLY A 336 -1.08 9.64 -15.79
N ILE A 337 -1.82 8.97 -14.89
CA ILE A 337 -2.28 7.60 -15.10
C ILE A 337 -3.42 7.55 -16.13
N VAL A 338 -4.36 8.49 -16.08
CA VAL A 338 -5.43 8.60 -17.10
C VAL A 338 -4.83 8.80 -18.49
N LYS A 339 -3.85 9.70 -18.61
CA LYS A 339 -3.16 10.00 -19.88
C LYS A 339 -2.41 8.78 -20.41
N ALA A 340 -1.69 8.05 -19.55
CA ALA A 340 -1.05 6.78 -19.93
C ALA A 340 -2.08 5.73 -20.40
N ALA A 341 -3.19 5.55 -19.66
CA ALA A 341 -4.25 4.61 -20.02
C ALA A 341 -4.95 5.01 -21.34
N GLU A 342 -5.08 6.30 -21.62
CA GLU A 342 -5.63 6.82 -22.88
C GLU A 342 -4.70 6.54 -24.06
N TYR A 343 -3.41 6.87 -23.96
CA TYR A 343 -2.44 6.59 -25.04
C TYR A 343 -2.33 5.10 -25.37
N LEU A 344 -2.49 4.26 -24.36
CA LEU A 344 -2.40 2.82 -24.52
C LEU A 344 -3.76 2.17 -24.77
N GLY A 345 -4.83 2.95 -24.96
CA GLY A 345 -6.13 2.38 -25.33
C GLY A 345 -6.76 1.47 -24.27
N VAL A 346 -6.36 1.58 -23.01
CA VAL A 346 -6.85 0.72 -21.92
C VAL A 346 -7.69 1.48 -20.88
N ARG A 347 -7.90 2.79 -21.10
CA ARG A 347 -8.86 3.61 -20.34
C ARG A 347 -10.25 2.98 -20.38
N TRP A 348 -10.96 2.96 -19.26
CA TRP A 348 -12.32 2.41 -19.12
C TRP A 348 -12.49 0.95 -19.56
N ARG A 349 -11.47 0.10 -19.43
CA ARG A 349 -11.64 -1.35 -19.64
C ARG A 349 -12.72 -1.99 -18.77
N THR A 350 -13.00 -1.42 -17.60
CA THR A 350 -14.10 -1.86 -16.71
C THR A 350 -15.47 -1.36 -17.15
N ASN A 351 -15.54 -0.47 -18.14
CA ASN A 351 -16.77 0.05 -18.75
C ASN A 351 -16.62 0.19 -20.28
N PRO A 352 -16.67 -0.93 -21.03
CA PRO A 352 -16.45 -0.92 -22.48
C PRO A 352 -17.45 -0.06 -23.28
N ALA A 353 -18.69 0.06 -22.80
CA ALA A 353 -19.69 0.91 -23.44
C ALA A 353 -19.26 2.38 -23.42
N TYR A 354 -18.79 2.87 -22.28
CA TYR A 354 -18.31 4.25 -22.15
C TYR A 354 -17.01 4.49 -22.95
N ALA A 355 -16.11 3.50 -22.99
CA ALA A 355 -14.94 3.54 -23.86
C ALA A 355 -15.32 3.69 -25.34
N ALA A 356 -16.31 2.94 -25.82
CA ALA A 356 -16.80 3.03 -27.19
C ALA A 356 -17.46 4.39 -27.50
N GLU A 357 -18.28 4.90 -26.58
CA GLU A 357 -18.89 6.24 -26.71
C GLU A 357 -17.83 7.34 -26.82
N TYR A 358 -16.77 7.25 -26.02
CA TYR A 358 -15.67 8.19 -26.05
C TYR A 358 -14.80 8.06 -27.30
N ALA A 359 -14.49 6.84 -27.74
CA ALA A 359 -13.79 6.64 -29.01
C ALA A 359 -14.57 7.26 -30.18
N ALA A 360 -15.89 7.08 -30.21
CA ALA A 360 -16.75 7.72 -31.20
C ALA A 360 -16.79 9.25 -31.05
N LEU A 361 -16.69 9.79 -29.83
CA LEU A 361 -16.54 11.22 -29.60
C LEU A 361 -15.21 11.73 -30.18
N MET A 362 -14.11 11.04 -29.91
CA MET A 362 -12.79 11.39 -30.46
C MET A 362 -12.79 11.37 -31.99
N ASP A 363 -13.42 10.38 -32.62
CA ASP A 363 -13.58 10.33 -34.08
C ASP A 363 -14.36 11.52 -34.64
N ARG A 364 -15.44 11.93 -33.96
CA ARG A 364 -16.22 13.11 -34.37
C ARG A 364 -15.43 14.41 -34.19
N THR A 365 -14.64 14.50 -33.13
CA THR A 365 -13.89 15.72 -32.78
C THR A 365 -12.64 15.90 -33.65
N TYR A 366 -11.87 14.82 -33.87
CA TYR A 366 -10.55 14.89 -34.50
C TYR A 366 -10.47 14.21 -35.87
N GLY A 367 -11.50 13.45 -36.26
CA GLY A 367 -11.54 12.69 -37.51
C GLY A 367 -10.95 11.28 -37.36
N ALA A 368 -11.40 10.37 -38.24
CA ALA A 368 -11.05 8.94 -38.18
C ALA A 368 -9.56 8.63 -38.43
N GLY A 369 -8.81 9.56 -39.03
CA GLY A 369 -7.37 9.43 -39.29
C GLY A 369 -6.48 10.02 -38.21
N HIS A 370 -7.05 10.53 -37.11
CA HIS A 370 -6.28 11.01 -35.96
C HIS A 370 -5.88 9.81 -35.08
N ASP A 371 -4.66 9.84 -34.53
CA ASP A 371 -4.16 8.86 -33.54
C ASP A 371 -4.84 9.05 -32.17
N ALA A 372 -6.14 9.32 -32.14
CA ALA A 372 -6.91 9.47 -30.91
C ALA A 372 -7.17 8.10 -30.25
N TYR A 373 -7.61 8.14 -29.00
CA TYR A 373 -7.94 6.97 -28.19
C TYR A 373 -8.69 5.86 -28.96
N ARG A 374 -8.12 4.66 -28.98
CA ARG A 374 -8.73 3.42 -29.49
C ARG A 374 -8.73 2.36 -28.39
N PRO A 375 -9.88 1.81 -27.99
CA PRO A 375 -9.92 0.77 -26.96
C PRO A 375 -9.25 -0.52 -27.47
N LEU A 376 -8.10 -0.90 -26.92
CA LEU A 376 -7.35 -2.11 -27.31
C LEU A 376 -8.13 -3.40 -27.02
N PHE A 377 -8.85 -3.43 -25.90
CA PHE A 377 -9.66 -4.58 -25.48
C PHE A 377 -10.86 -4.84 -26.40
N ALA A 378 -11.28 -3.86 -27.22
CA ALA A 378 -12.32 -4.07 -28.23
C ALA A 378 -11.78 -4.79 -29.49
N LEU A 379 -10.46 -4.75 -29.72
CA LEU A 379 -9.82 -5.45 -30.84
C LEU A 379 -9.70 -6.95 -30.57
N ASP A 380 -9.46 -7.35 -29.32
CA ASP A 380 -9.40 -8.76 -28.92
C ASP A 380 -10.73 -9.48 -29.09
N GLU A 381 -11.87 -8.80 -28.83
CA GLU A 381 -13.20 -9.35 -29.08
C GLU A 381 -13.49 -9.51 -30.59
N ALA A 382 -13.04 -8.57 -31.43
CA ALA A 382 -13.22 -8.64 -32.89
C ALA A 382 -12.36 -9.75 -33.53
N ILE A 383 -11.12 -9.90 -33.06
CA ILE A 383 -10.21 -10.97 -33.50
C ILE A 383 -10.71 -12.34 -33.01
N ALA A 384 -11.21 -12.43 -31.77
CA ALA A 384 -11.84 -13.66 -31.25
C ALA A 384 -13.16 -14.00 -31.97
N ALA A 385 -13.88 -13.00 -32.48
CA ALA A 385 -15.07 -13.16 -33.31
C ALA A 385 -14.77 -13.47 -34.78
N GLY A 386 -13.50 -13.47 -35.19
CA GLY A 386 -13.06 -13.81 -36.55
C GLY A 386 -13.38 -12.76 -37.62
N VAL A 387 -13.45 -11.48 -37.24
CA VAL A 387 -13.69 -10.34 -38.15
C VAL A 387 -12.39 -9.82 -38.75
#